data_AF-A0A3P8EDS4-F1
#
_entry.id   AF-A0A3P8EDS4-F1
#
_cell.length_a   1.000
_cell.length_b   1.000
_cell.length_c   1.000
_cell.angle_alpha   90.00
_cell.angle_beta   90.00
_cell.angle_gamma   90.00
#
_symmetry.space_group_name_H-M   'P 1'
#
loop_
_entity.id
_entity.type
_entity.pdbx_description
1 polymer ?
#
loop_
_entity_poly.entity_id
_entity_poly.type
_entity_poly.pdbx_seq_one_letter_code
_entity_poly.pdbx_strand_id
1 'polypeptide(L)'
;MSVFRRNSSNLPKLTDDYVDWEETVYLNLLMQYFVYVVTVAVCTRTGPQEWQILKKFSQTVYASPSHRQMNMKGSYEEIVYPDLYFTIDNYEEVR
;
A
#
# COMPACT_ATOMS: atom_id res chain seq x y z
N MET A 1 23.55 -13.34 4.28
CA MET A 1 23.46 -12.10 3.49
C MET A 1 22.06 -11.53 3.70
N SER A 2 21.93 -10.34 4.27
CA SER A 2 20.65 -9.68 4.50
C SER A 2 20.44 -8.58 3.45
N VAL A 3 19.34 -8.68 2.70
CA VAL A 3 18.98 -7.69 1.67
C VAL A 3 18.13 -6.62 2.34
N PHE A 4 18.69 -5.44 2.55
CA PHE A 4 17.97 -4.28 3.11
C PHE A 4 17.32 -3.49 1.98
N ARG A 5 16.09 -3.00 2.19
CA ARG A 5 15.53 -1.94 1.32
C ARG A 5 16.24 -0.63 1.64
N ARG A 6 16.59 0.14 0.60
CA ARG A 6 17.39 1.38 0.69
C ARG A 6 16.84 2.43 1.65
N ASN A 7 15.54 2.37 1.99
CA ASN A 7 14.83 3.34 2.84
C ASN A 7 14.17 2.74 4.10
N SER A 8 14.43 1.48 4.47
CA SER A 8 13.82 0.85 5.65
C SER A 8 14.69 -0.31 6.14
N SER A 9 15.08 -0.26 7.41
CA SER A 9 15.83 -1.33 8.10
C SER A 9 14.93 -2.41 8.72
N ASN A 10 13.61 -2.30 8.55
CA ASN A 10 12.67 -3.25 9.12
C ASN A 10 12.62 -4.52 8.25
N LEU A 11 13.33 -5.55 8.71
CA LEU A 11 13.19 -6.89 8.15
C LEU A 11 11.94 -7.56 8.75
N PRO A 12 11.17 -8.31 7.95
CA PRO A 12 10.19 -9.23 8.50
C PRO A 12 10.91 -10.17 9.48
N LYS A 13 10.34 -10.40 10.66
CA LYS A 13 10.80 -11.50 11.51
C LYS A 13 10.42 -12.79 10.79
N LEU A 14 11.38 -13.39 10.08
CA LEU A 14 11.28 -14.67 9.36
C LEU A 14 10.96 -15.89 10.27
N THR A 15 10.51 -15.65 11.50
CA THR A 15 10.30 -16.65 12.55
C THR A 15 8.85 -16.72 12.98
N ASP A 16 7.94 -16.11 12.23
CA ASP A 16 6.51 -16.30 12.45
C ASP A 16 6.10 -17.63 11.81
N ASP A 17 5.94 -18.66 12.65
CA ASP A 17 5.55 -20.02 12.24
C ASP A 17 4.11 -20.09 11.72
N TYR A 18 3.32 -19.01 11.86
CA TYR A 18 1.96 -18.94 11.33
C TYR A 18 1.94 -18.49 9.85
N VAL A 19 3.01 -17.89 9.36
CA VAL A 19 3.08 -17.39 7.98
C VAL A 19 3.73 -18.44 7.08
N ASP A 20 3.02 -18.87 6.04
CA ASP A 20 3.62 -19.66 4.97
C ASP A 20 4.51 -18.74 4.12
N TRP A 21 5.80 -18.74 4.45
CA TRP A 21 6.81 -17.91 3.79
C TRP A 21 7.04 -18.32 2.33
N GLU A 22 6.85 -19.58 1.98
CA GLU A 22 7.02 -20.06 0.63
C GLU A 22 5.91 -19.50 -0.27
N GLU A 23 4.64 -19.69 0.14
CA GLU A 23 3.49 -19.13 -0.56
C GLU A 23 3.57 -17.60 -0.67
N THR A 24 3.91 -16.95 0.44
CA THR A 24 4.01 -15.47 0.51
C THR A 24 5.05 -14.93 -0.47
N VAL A 25 6.21 -15.60 -0.60
CA VAL A 25 7.25 -15.19 -1.55
C VAL A 25 6.76 -15.36 -2.99
N TYR A 26 6.11 -16.48 -3.32
CA TYR A 26 5.58 -16.70 -4.67
C TYR A 26 4.51 -15.68 -5.03
N LEU A 27 3.57 -15.41 -4.12
CA LEU A 27 2.54 -14.39 -4.35
C LEU A 27 3.18 -13.02 -4.53
N ASN A 28 4.13 -12.62 -3.68
CA ASN A 28 4.81 -11.34 -3.81
C ASN A 28 5.58 -11.19 -5.13
N LEU A 29 6.18 -12.27 -5.65
CA LEU A 29 6.80 -12.28 -6.97
C LEU A 29 5.77 -12.08 -8.08
N LEU A 30 4.63 -12.77 -8.03
CA LEU A 30 3.55 -12.62 -9.01
C LEU A 30 3.00 -11.19 -9.01
N MET A 31 2.80 -10.61 -7.82
CA MET A 31 2.30 -9.24 -7.68
C MET A 31 3.22 -8.20 -8.35
N GLN A 32 4.53 -8.43 -8.42
CA GLN A 32 5.47 -7.52 -9.08
C GLN A 32 5.32 -7.48 -10.62
N TYR A 33 4.62 -8.44 -11.23
CA TYR A 33 4.39 -8.44 -12.68
C TYR A 33 3.20 -7.58 -13.12
N PHE A 34 2.40 -7.09 -12.18
CA PHE A 34 1.20 -6.31 -12.49
C PHE A 34 1.44 -4.82 -12.26
N VAL A 35 0.73 -4.00 -13.04
CA VAL A 35 0.63 -2.56 -12.83
C VAL A 35 -0.67 -2.28 -12.09
N TYR A 36 -0.57 -1.72 -10.88
CA TYR A 36 -1.73 -1.35 -10.07
C TYR A 36 -1.96 0.15 -10.15
N VAL A 37 -3.22 0.54 -10.30
CA VAL A 37 -3.62 1.95 -10.33
C VAL A 37 -4.70 2.15 -9.28
N VAL A 38 -4.41 2.98 -8.27
CA VAL A 38 -5.43 3.39 -7.30
C VAL A 38 -6.07 4.67 -7.81
N THR A 39 -7.40 4.72 -7.73
CA THR A 39 -8.20 5.87 -8.16
C THR A 39 -9.00 6.39 -6.98
N VAL A 40 -8.84 7.67 -6.68
CA VAL A 40 -9.54 8.39 -5.61
C VAL A 40 -10.39 9.49 -6.24
N ALA A 41 -11.63 9.61 -5.76
CA ALA A 41 -12.54 10.67 -6.19
C ALA A 41 -13.08 11.42 -4.97
N VAL A 42 -13.02 12.76 -5.03
CA VAL A 42 -13.71 13.65 -4.11
C VAL A 42 -15.08 13.92 -4.70
N CYS A 43 -16.13 13.52 -3.99
CA CYS A 43 -17.51 13.65 -4.44
C CYS A 43 -18.32 14.50 -3.47
N THR A 44 -19.24 15.29 -3.99
CA THR A 44 -20.30 15.93 -3.21
C THR A 44 -21.63 15.25 -3.49
N ARG A 45 -22.49 15.15 -2.47
CA ARG A 45 -23.82 14.58 -2.61
C ARG A 45 -24.78 15.68 -3.01
N THR A 46 -25.34 15.60 -4.22
CA THR A 46 -26.30 16.57 -4.76
C THR A 46 -27.74 16.13 -4.55
N GLY A 47 -27.98 14.85 -4.26
CA GLY A 47 -29.30 14.28 -3.99
C GLY A 47 -29.25 12.94 -3.26
N PRO A 48 -30.40 12.27 -3.03
CA PRO A 48 -30.47 11.01 -2.28
C PRO A 48 -29.63 9.87 -2.90
N GLN A 49 -29.47 9.87 -4.22
CA GLN A 49 -28.67 8.90 -4.97
C GLN A 49 -27.73 9.56 -5.98
N GLU A 50 -27.60 10.89 -5.93
CA GLU A 50 -26.78 11.64 -6.87
C GLU A 50 -25.47 12.10 -6.22
N TRP A 51 -24.38 11.67 -6.83
CA TRP A 51 -23.03 12.03 -6.44
C TRP A 51 -22.36 12.76 -7.61
N GLN A 52 -21.93 13.98 -7.36
CA GLN A 52 -21.14 14.74 -8.32
C GLN A 52 -19.66 14.60 -7.96
N ILE A 53 -18.86 14.13 -8.91
CA ILE A 53 -17.40 14.07 -8.76
C ILE A 53 -16.84 15.49 -8.92
N LEU A 54 -16.18 15.99 -7.87
CA LEU A 54 -15.51 17.29 -7.85
C LEU A 54 -14.07 17.19 -8.36
N LYS A 55 -13.34 16.15 -7.93
CA LYS A 55 -11.96 15.88 -8.34
C LYS A 55 -11.75 14.39 -8.42
N LYS A 56 -11.01 13.91 -9.42
CA LYS A 56 -10.61 12.52 -9.57
C LYS A 56 -9.11 12.46 -9.80
N PHE A 57 -8.44 11.55 -9.12
CA PHE A 57 -7.01 11.32 -9.24
C PHE A 57 -6.74 9.82 -9.37
N SER A 58 -5.79 9.47 -10.24
CA SER A 58 -5.35 8.09 -10.43
C SER A 58 -3.83 8.06 -10.37
N GLN A 59 -3.28 7.13 -9.60
CA GLN A 59 -1.83 6.98 -9.44
C GLN A 59 -1.45 5.51 -9.54
N THR A 60 -0.33 5.26 -10.24
CA THR A 60 0.28 3.93 -10.24
C THR A 60 0.95 3.69 -8.89
N VAL A 61 0.63 2.56 -8.27
CA VAL A 61 1.11 2.17 -6.95
C VAL A 61 1.79 0.80 -7.03
N TYR A 62 2.54 0.46 -5.98
CA TYR A 62 3.24 -0.81 -5.88
C TYR A 62 2.75 -1.56 -4.65
N ALA A 63 2.58 -2.87 -4.79
CA ALA A 63 2.29 -3.74 -3.66
C ALA A 63 3.47 -3.73 -2.68
N SER A 64 3.19 -3.59 -1.40
CA SER A 64 4.21 -3.56 -0.36
C SER A 64 3.70 -4.21 0.92
N PRO A 65 4.49 -5.04 1.61
CA PRO A 65 4.14 -5.55 2.95
C PRO A 65 4.34 -4.49 4.04
N SER A 66 4.82 -3.31 3.66
CA SER A 66 5.02 -2.16 4.53
C SER A 66 3.67 -1.46 4.68
N HIS A 67 3.07 -1.59 5.85
CA HIS A 67 1.86 -0.89 6.22
C HIS A 67 2.21 0.38 7.00
N ARG A 68 1.67 1.50 6.54
CA ARG A 68 1.79 2.81 7.19
C ARG A 68 0.38 3.36 7.36
N GLN A 69 0.05 3.81 8.57
CA GLN A 69 -1.26 4.42 8.80
C GLN A 69 -1.27 5.86 8.29
N MET A 70 -2.29 6.22 7.51
CA MET A 70 -2.45 7.57 6.94
C MET A 70 -2.67 8.65 8.01
N ASN A 71 -3.22 8.29 9.17
CA ASN A 71 -3.56 9.20 10.27
C ASN A 71 -2.33 9.60 11.14
N MET A 72 -1.18 8.94 10.99
CA MET A 72 0.03 9.23 11.75
C MET A 72 1.15 9.70 10.82
N LYS A 73 1.63 10.93 11.02
CA LYS A 73 2.69 11.51 10.19
C LYS A 73 4.05 10.86 10.52
N GLY A 74 4.40 9.82 9.76
CA GLY A 74 5.79 9.45 9.47
C GLY A 74 6.61 8.70 10.53
N SER A 75 5.99 8.08 11.55
CA SER A 75 6.75 7.41 12.62
C SER A 75 6.57 5.90 12.76
N TYR A 76 5.55 5.29 12.13
CA TYR A 76 5.26 3.86 12.30
C TYR A 76 5.11 3.14 10.96
N GLU A 77 5.97 2.15 10.75
CA GLU A 77 5.94 1.21 9.62
C GLU A 77 5.91 -0.21 10.19
N GLU A 78 4.86 -0.95 9.87
CA GLU A 78 4.69 -2.34 10.27
C GLU A 78 4.86 -3.26 9.05
N ILE A 79 5.52 -4.40 9.26
CA ILE A 79 5.63 -5.44 8.22
C ILE A 79 4.53 -6.47 8.46
N VAL A 80 3.62 -6.60 7.50
CA VAL A 80 2.32 -7.28 7.66
C VAL A 80 2.18 -8.57 6.85
N TYR A 81 3.28 -9.22 6.47
CA TYR A 81 3.17 -10.49 5.74
C TYR A 81 2.24 -11.48 6.47
N PRO A 82 1.38 -12.21 5.75
CA PRO A 82 1.34 -12.37 4.28
C PRO A 82 0.61 -11.23 3.52
N ASP A 83 0.04 -10.24 4.20
CA ASP A 83 -0.73 -9.17 3.58
C ASP A 83 0.14 -8.17 2.79
N LEU A 84 -0.48 -7.56 1.78
CA LEU A 84 0.11 -6.53 0.93
C LEU A 84 -0.79 -5.30 0.88
N TYR A 85 -0.18 -4.13 0.99
CA TYR A 85 -0.83 -2.83 0.95
C TYR A 85 -0.38 -2.02 -0.27
N PHE A 86 -1.28 -1.15 -0.72
CA PHE A 86 -1.05 -0.18 -1.78
C PHE A 86 -1.16 1.23 -1.19
N THR A 87 -0.03 1.80 -0.77
CA THR A 87 -0.02 3.08 -0.06
C THR A 87 0.04 4.26 -1.02
N ILE A 88 -0.66 5.34 -0.67
CA ILE A 88 -0.58 6.65 -1.33
C ILE A 88 0.07 7.61 -0.33
N ASP A 89 1.38 7.77 -0.44
CA ASP A 89 2.16 8.62 0.48
C ASP A 89 2.24 10.07 0.00
N ASN A 90 1.84 10.33 -1.26
CA ASN A 90 1.99 11.63 -1.91
C ASN A 90 0.66 12.34 -2.17
N TYR A 91 -0.16 12.49 -1.13
CA TYR A 91 -1.44 13.17 -1.22
C TYR A 91 -1.30 14.72 -1.21
N GLU A 92 -0.17 15.26 -0.74
CA GLU A 92 0.07 16.72 -0.67
C GLU A 92 0.62 17.33 -1.97
N GLU A 93 1.40 16.59 -2.78
CA GLU A 93 1.97 17.15 -4.03
C GLU A 93 0.96 17.17 -5.19
N VAL A 94 -0.19 16.50 -5.06
CA VAL A 94 -1.27 16.47 -6.05
C VAL A 94 -2.16 17.73 -5.89
N ARG A 95 -1.59 18.89 -6.18
CA ARG A 95 -2.34 20.15 -6.32
C ARG A 95 -3.18 20.14 -7.60
#